data_AF-A0A1F4LCY1-F1
#
_entry.id   AF-A0A1F4LCY1-F1
#
_cell.length_a   1.000
_cell.length_b   1.000
_cell.length_c   1.000
_cell.angle_alpha   90.00
_cell.angle_beta   90.00
_cell.angle_gamma   90.00
#
_symmetry.space_group_name_H-M   'P 1'
#
loop_
_entity.id
_entity.type
_entity.pdbx_description
1 polymer ?
#
loop_
_entity_poly.entity_id
_entity_poly.type
_entity_poly.pdbx_seq_one_letter_code
_entity_poly.pdbx_strand_id
1 'polypeptide(L)'
;MPERLMLALLDRAEGWANRAGNTLVRRNQWTPAAFAVGRKPEERALLSAAAEVFDLIGATPEGCVLMAELGLNPEAGALPSHDALAARYAEHRARLADAAGGVA
;
A
#
# COMPACT_ATOMS: atom_id res chain seq x y z
N MET A 1 -0.38 -14.14 1.81
CA MET A 1 -1.35 -13.68 0.77
C MET A 1 -1.07 -14.44 -0.53
N PRO A 2 -2.06 -14.86 -1.34
CA PRO A 2 -1.76 -15.58 -2.59
C PRO A 2 -0.91 -14.73 -3.55
N GLU A 3 0.11 -15.32 -4.16
CA GLU A 3 1.06 -14.61 -5.07
C GLU A 3 0.34 -13.89 -6.21
N ARG A 4 -0.59 -14.56 -6.88
CA ARG A 4 -1.42 -13.96 -7.94
C ARG A 4 -2.12 -12.66 -7.52
N LEU A 5 -2.52 -12.58 -6.25
CA LEU A 5 -3.20 -11.40 -5.71
C LEU A 5 -2.18 -10.28 -5.46
N MET A 6 -1.01 -10.62 -4.92
CA MET A 6 0.09 -9.65 -4.72
C MET A 6 0.53 -9.03 -6.04
N LEU A 7 0.73 -9.84 -7.08
CA LEU A 7 1.07 -9.38 -8.42
C LEU A 7 0.00 -8.43 -8.99
N ALA A 8 -1.28 -8.81 -8.91
CA ALA A 8 -2.37 -7.97 -9.38
C ALA A 8 -2.46 -6.63 -8.61
N LEU A 9 -2.19 -6.65 -7.30
CA LEU A 9 -2.17 -5.44 -6.48
C LEU A 9 -0.97 -4.54 -6.82
N LEU A 10 0.22 -5.10 -7.03
CA LEU A 10 1.41 -4.34 -7.44
C LEU A 10 1.23 -3.71 -8.82
N ASP A 11 0.67 -4.44 -9.79
CA ASP A 11 0.37 -3.90 -11.12
C ASP A 11 -0.65 -2.75 -11.05
N ARG A 12 -1.70 -2.92 -10.24
CA ARG A 12 -2.69 -1.87 -9.98
C ARG A 12 -2.07 -0.63 -9.34
N ALA A 13 -1.21 -0.82 -8.35
CA ALA A 13 -0.51 0.24 -7.65
C ALA A 13 0.47 0.98 -8.57
N GLU A 14 1.20 0.26 -9.43
CA GLU A 14 2.06 0.86 -10.45
C GLU A 14 1.24 1.69 -11.43
N GLY A 15 0.06 1.21 -11.85
CA GLY A 15 -0.87 1.99 -12.67
C GLY A 15 -1.34 3.29 -12.01
N TRP A 16 -1.61 3.29 -10.71
CA TRP A 16 -1.97 4.50 -9.96
C TRP A 16 -0.79 5.46 -9.81
N ALA A 17 0.41 4.94 -9.51
CA ALA A 17 1.63 5.73 -9.44
C ALA A 17 1.93 6.41 -10.78
N ASN A 18 1.82 5.68 -11.89
CA ASN A 18 2.05 6.19 -13.24
C ASN A 18 1.06 7.29 -13.62
N ARG A 19 -0.21 7.17 -13.23
CA ARG A 19 -1.21 8.24 -13.41
C ARG A 19 -0.89 9.50 -12.59
N ALA A 20 -0.15 9.34 -11.50
CA ALA A 20 0.44 10.42 -10.75
C ALA A 20 1.89 10.74 -11.23
N GLY A 21 2.32 10.32 -12.42
CA GLY A 21 3.66 10.64 -12.94
C GLY A 21 4.82 10.12 -12.05
N ASN A 22 4.62 8.99 -11.40
CA ASN A 22 5.60 8.34 -10.53
C ASN A 22 5.66 6.83 -10.80
N THR A 23 6.58 6.10 -10.17
CA THR A 23 6.72 4.64 -10.32
C THR A 23 7.14 4.00 -9.01
N LEU A 24 6.67 2.77 -8.75
CA LEU A 24 7.02 1.99 -7.56
C LEU A 24 8.50 1.61 -7.53
N VAL A 25 9.15 1.49 -8.69
CA VAL A 25 10.60 1.24 -8.78
C VAL A 25 11.41 2.32 -8.04
N ARG A 26 10.89 3.55 -8.00
CA ARG A 26 11.53 4.70 -7.33
C ARG A 26 10.83 5.07 -6.02
N ARG A 27 10.13 4.12 -5.38
CA ARG A 27 9.38 4.35 -4.13
C ARG A 27 10.22 5.00 -3.02
N ASN A 28 11.52 4.72 -2.98
CA ASN A 28 12.47 5.29 -2.02
C ASN A 28 12.74 6.79 -2.21
N GLN A 29 12.38 7.35 -3.38
CA GLN A 29 12.51 8.76 -3.70
C GLN A 29 11.22 9.55 -3.36
N TRP A 30 10.17 8.87 -2.88
CA TRP A 30 8.89 9.52 -2.58
C TRP A 30 8.98 10.25 -1.24
N THR A 31 9.28 11.54 -1.30
CA THR A 31 9.26 12.43 -0.15
C THR A 31 7.85 12.98 0.10
N PRO A 32 7.56 13.59 1.26
CA PRO A 32 6.29 14.30 1.47
C PRO A 32 5.96 15.31 0.37
N ALA A 33 6.98 15.96 -0.21
CA ALA A 33 6.80 16.88 -1.34
C ALA A 33 6.28 16.18 -2.60
N ALA A 34 6.66 14.91 -2.82
CA ALA A 34 6.18 14.11 -3.94
C ALA A 34 4.65 13.89 -3.89
N PHE A 35 4.02 14.02 -2.73
CA PHE A 35 2.57 13.91 -2.56
C PHE A 35 1.84 15.26 -2.62
N ALA A 36 2.53 16.39 -2.42
CA ALA A 36 1.86 17.68 -2.23
C ALA A 36 2.04 18.63 -3.42
N VAL A 37 3.27 18.79 -3.91
CA VAL A 37 3.63 19.91 -4.79
C VAL A 37 3.02 19.75 -6.18
N GLY A 38 2.21 20.72 -6.60
CA GLY A 38 1.67 20.81 -7.96
C GLY A 38 0.63 19.74 -8.34
N ARG A 39 0.20 18.88 -7.40
CA ARG A 39 -0.73 17.78 -7.66
C ARG A 39 -2.18 18.12 -7.39
N LYS A 40 -3.07 17.62 -8.24
CA LYS A 40 -4.51 17.62 -8.01
C LYS A 40 -4.89 16.63 -6.89
N PRO A 41 -5.98 16.87 -6.14
CA PRO A 41 -6.42 15.97 -5.07
C PRO A 41 -6.50 14.49 -5.48
N GLU A 42 -6.97 14.21 -6.70
CA GLU A 42 -7.14 12.85 -7.21
C GLU A 42 -5.79 12.15 -7.45
N GLU A 43 -4.80 12.88 -7.94
CA GLU A 43 -3.44 12.37 -8.15
C GLU A 43 -2.76 12.08 -6.81
N ARG A 44 -3.01 12.91 -5.80
CA ARG A 44 -2.53 12.67 -4.43
C ARG A 44 -3.14 11.40 -3.86
N ALA A 45 -4.46 11.24 -4.01
CA ALA A 45 -5.17 10.05 -3.54
C ALA A 45 -4.66 8.78 -4.22
N LEU A 46 -4.44 8.81 -5.54
CA LEU A 46 -3.87 7.69 -6.29
C LEU A 46 -2.45 7.35 -5.84
N LEU A 47 -1.59 8.37 -5.64
CA LEU A 47 -0.22 8.16 -5.19
C LEU A 47 -0.18 7.61 -3.75
N SER A 48 -1.04 8.11 -2.86
CA SER A 48 -1.20 7.58 -1.49
C SER A 48 -1.68 6.13 -1.49
N ALA A 49 -2.66 5.78 -2.32
CA ALA A 49 -3.13 4.41 -2.45
C ALA A 49 -2.04 3.47 -3.00
N ALA A 50 -1.27 3.93 -3.98
CA ALA A 50 -0.14 3.17 -4.52
C ALA A 50 0.94 2.91 -3.46
N ALA A 51 1.30 3.95 -2.68
CA ALA A 51 2.25 3.82 -1.58
C ALA A 51 1.75 2.82 -0.53
N GLU A 52 0.49 2.93 -0.10
CA GLU A 52 -0.05 2.04 0.92
C GLU A 52 -0.07 0.58 0.47
N VAL A 53 -0.47 0.30 -0.78
CA VAL A 53 -0.45 -1.08 -1.30
C VAL A 53 0.97 -1.63 -1.37
N PHE A 54 1.94 -0.84 -1.86
CA PHE A 54 3.34 -1.25 -1.91
C PHE A 54 3.88 -1.57 -0.51
N ASP A 55 3.66 -0.66 0.45
CA ASP A 55 4.18 -0.78 1.81
C ASP A 55 3.53 -1.95 2.56
N LEU A 56 2.24 -2.22 2.32
CA LEU A 56 1.54 -3.38 2.91
C LEU A 56 2.01 -4.72 2.35
N ILE A 57 2.31 -4.79 1.04
CA ILE A 57 2.87 -6.01 0.44
C ILE A 57 4.29 -6.24 0.98
N GLY A 58 5.12 -5.20 0.99
CA GLY A 58 6.48 -5.24 1.54
C GLY A 58 6.54 -5.49 3.05
N ALA A 59 5.42 -5.38 3.78
CA ALA A 59 5.36 -5.71 5.20
C ALA A 59 5.13 -7.21 5.45
N THR A 60 4.86 -8.01 4.41
CA THR A 60 4.67 -9.46 4.52
C THR A 60 5.91 -10.23 4.09
N PRO A 61 6.28 -11.35 4.75
CA PRO A 61 7.44 -12.14 4.36
C PRO A 61 7.40 -12.60 2.90
N GLU A 62 6.23 -13.07 2.43
CA GLU A 62 6.07 -13.52 1.04
C GLU A 62 6.14 -12.35 0.05
N GLY A 63 5.59 -11.18 0.43
CA GLY A 63 5.65 -9.99 -0.39
C GLY A 63 7.08 -9.44 -0.53
N CYS A 64 7.90 -9.49 0.53
CA CYS A 64 9.32 -9.13 0.46
C CYS A 64 10.07 -9.93 -0.60
N VAL A 65 9.91 -11.26 -0.59
CA VAL A 65 10.57 -12.16 -1.55
C VAL A 65 10.11 -11.84 -2.97
N LEU A 66 8.79 -11.76 -3.19
CA LEU A 66 8.24 -11.44 -4.50
C LEU A 66 8.72 -10.08 -5.03
N MET A 67 8.72 -9.05 -4.18
CA MET A 67 9.16 -7.71 -4.57
C MET A 67 10.64 -7.71 -4.97
N ALA A 68 11.49 -8.42 -4.22
CA ALA A 68 12.90 -8.57 -4.56
C ALA A 68 13.10 -9.29 -5.92
N GLU A 69 12.32 -10.33 -6.20
CA GLU A 69 12.35 -11.04 -7.50
C GLU A 69 11.91 -10.14 -8.67
N LEU A 70 11.01 -9.18 -8.42
CA LEU A 70 10.59 -8.16 -9.38
C LEU A 70 11.55 -6.95 -9.48
N GLY A 71 12.67 -6.96 -8.74
CA GLY A 71 13.63 -5.85 -8.72
C GLY A 71 13.15 -4.61 -7.94
N LEU A 72 12.11 -4.75 -7.12
CA LEU A 72 11.62 -3.71 -6.22
C LEU A 72 12.33 -3.81 -4.86
N ASN A 73 12.51 -2.67 -4.19
CA ASN A 73 13.01 -2.64 -2.83
C ASN A 73 11.83 -2.65 -1.84
N PRO A 74 11.54 -3.75 -1.11
CA PRO A 74 10.43 -3.81 -0.15
C PRO A 74 10.59 -2.81 1.01
N GLU A 75 11.81 -2.39 1.34
CA GLU A 75 12.10 -1.42 2.39
C GLU A 75 12.08 0.04 1.90
N ALA A 76 11.73 0.27 0.63
CA ALA A 76 11.68 1.62 0.06
C ALA A 76 10.56 2.50 0.64
N GLY A 77 9.62 1.89 1.35
CA GLY A 77 8.44 2.53 1.92
C GLY A 77 8.48 2.72 3.43
N ALA A 78 7.36 3.16 4.00
CA ALA A 78 7.18 3.22 5.44
C ALA A 78 6.48 1.94 5.90
N LEU A 79 7.24 0.85 6.03
CA LEU A 79 6.69 -0.45 6.40
C LEU A 79 6.04 -0.37 7.79
N PRO A 80 4.72 -0.63 7.91
CA PRO A 80 4.08 -0.71 9.21
C PRO A 80 4.62 -1.90 10.00
N SER A 81 4.77 -1.75 11.31
CA SER A 81 5.14 -2.88 12.17
C SER A 81 4.04 -3.93 12.20
N HIS A 82 4.42 -5.17 12.50
CA HIS A 82 3.47 -6.27 12.67
C HIS A 82 2.40 -5.94 13.73
N ASP A 83 2.79 -5.32 14.85
CA ASP A 83 1.86 -4.92 15.91
C ASP A 83 0.87 -3.85 15.44
N ALA A 84 1.33 -2.89 14.62
CA ALA A 84 0.45 -1.88 14.04
C ALA A 84 -0.56 -2.50 13.06
N LEU A 85 -0.15 -3.49 12.27
CA LEU A 85 -1.04 -4.23 11.38
C LEU A 85 -2.07 -5.06 12.17
N ALA A 86 -1.64 -5.74 13.23
CA ALA A 86 -2.52 -6.50 14.11
C ALA A 86 -3.58 -5.61 14.77
N ALA A 87 -3.18 -4.43 15.26
CA ALA A 87 -4.10 -3.45 15.84
C ALA A 87 -5.12 -2.94 14.82
N ARG A 88 -4.69 -2.57 13.60
CA ARG A 88 -5.58 -2.17 12.50
C ARG A 88 -6.58 -3.27 12.14
N TYR A 89 -6.13 -4.52 12.11
CA TYR A 89 -6.99 -5.66 11.84
C TYR A 89 -8.05 -5.84 12.95
N ALA A 90 -7.63 -5.79 14.22
CA ALA A 90 -8.55 -5.89 15.35
C ALA A 90 -9.62 -4.78 15.34
N GLU A 91 -9.22 -3.53 15.09
CA GLU A 91 -10.13 -2.40 14.94
C GLU A 91 -11.13 -2.62 13.81
N HIS A 92 -10.67 -3.10 12.65
CA HIS A 92 -11.54 -3.41 11.53
C HIS A 92 -12.56 -4.51 11.88
N ARG A 93 -12.12 -5.57 12.57
CA ARG A 93 -13.02 -6.64 13.03
C ARG A 93 -14.06 -6.14 14.03
N ALA A 94 -13.69 -5.24 14.94
CA ALA A 94 -14.63 -4.61 15.86
C ALA A 94 -15.70 -3.80 15.10
N ARG A 95 -15.29 -2.94 14.15
CA ARG A 95 -16.23 -2.16 13.33
C ARG A 95 -17.22 -3.03 12.55
N LEU A 96 -16.78 -4.17 12.02
CA LEU A 96 -17.66 -5.11 11.33
C LEU A 96 -18.67 -5.78 12.27
N ALA A 97 -18.26 -6.10 13.51
CA ALA A 97 -19.16 -6.65 14.51
C ALA A 97 -20.22 -5.63 14.94
N ASP A 98 -19.83 -4.37 15.15
CA ASP A 98 -20.75 -3.29 15.50
C ASP A 98 -21.75 -3.00 14.36
N ALA A 99 -21.27 -2.99 13.11
CA ALA A 99 -22.14 -2.81 11.93
C ALA A 99 -23.15 -3.96 11.76
N ALA A 100 -22.77 -5.19 12.13
CA ALA A 100 -23.68 -6.34 12.13
C ALA A 100 -24.68 -6.30 13.31
N GLY A 101 -24.31 -5.69 14.44
CA GLY A 101 -25.16 -5.53 15.63
C GLY A 101 -26.18 -4.38 15.54
N GLY A 102 -25.96 -3.40 14.65
CA GLY A 102 -26.84 -2.25 14.44
C GLY A 102 -28.05 -2.49 13.52
N VAL A 103 -28.35 -3.74 13.15
CA VAL A 103 -29.50 -4.13 12.30
C VAL A 103 -30.63 -4.79 13.11
N ALA A 104 -30.76 -4.46 14.41
CA ALA A 104 -31.81 -4.97 15.29
C ALA A 104 -32.80 -3.87 15.68
#